data_AF-A0A3B9EKP0-F1
#
_entry.id   AF-A0A3B9EKP0-F1
#
_cell.length_a   1.000
_cell.length_b   1.000
_cell.length_c   1.000
_cell.angle_alpha   90.00
_cell.angle_beta   90.00
_cell.angle_gamma   90.00
#
_symmetry.space_group_name_H-M   'P 1'
#
loop_
_entity.id
_entity.type
_entity.pdbx_description
1 polymer ?
#
loop_
_entity_poly.entity_id
_entity_poly.type
_entity_poly.pdbx_seq_one_letter_code
_entity_poly.pdbx_strand_id
1 'polypeptide(L)'
;MALRLAATAAVVFVAMGLSLPGNAGAASRIKDIVDFEGIRENQLVGYGLVVGLNGTGDSLSTGHFTKESLQSMLNRLGVQTTDSGLDSNNVAAVMVTSNMPPFARQGSRIDVTVSALGDSDSLLGGTLLVTPMLGADGEVYAVAQGQLAVGGFAAQGAAETVVKGVPTSARIANGAIVEREVAFEIGDMDVVKLSLKNPDFTTARRISQAINAFLGTLAARPSDPKTVQLHVPDTYRNNVVNLLTDVEQLRVEPDQMARVLIDEQSGTIVMGENVRISTVAIAQGSLTIRITETQQ
;
A
#
# COMPACT_ATOMS: atom_id res chain seq x y z
N MET A 1 -25.24 -57.98 36.98
CA MET A 1 -24.29 -57.58 35.91
C MET A 1 -24.77 -56.36 35.13
N ALA A 2 -26.07 -56.24 34.81
CA ALA A 2 -26.64 -55.11 34.06
C ALA A 2 -26.50 -53.72 34.73
N LEU A 3 -26.58 -53.63 36.07
CA LEU A 3 -26.51 -52.34 36.78
C LEU A 3 -25.10 -51.70 36.75
N ARG A 4 -24.04 -52.51 36.62
CA ARG A 4 -22.66 -52.00 36.52
C ARG A 4 -22.33 -51.45 35.13
N LEU A 5 -22.93 -52.00 34.08
CA LEU A 5 -22.78 -51.48 32.71
C LEU A 5 -23.48 -50.13 32.51
N ALA A 6 -24.64 -49.93 33.15
CA ALA A 6 -25.36 -48.66 33.07
C ALA A 6 -24.60 -47.51 33.78
N ALA A 7 -23.96 -47.79 34.91
CA ALA A 7 -23.13 -46.82 35.62
C ALA A 7 -21.88 -46.43 34.82
N THR A 8 -21.21 -47.38 34.16
CA THR A 8 -20.06 -47.08 33.29
C THR A 8 -20.47 -46.32 32.02
N ALA A 9 -21.65 -46.60 31.46
CA ALA A 9 -22.16 -45.86 30.30
C ALA A 9 -22.49 -44.39 30.65
N ALA A 10 -23.06 -44.14 31.84
CA ALA A 10 -23.34 -42.79 32.32
C ALA A 10 -22.07 -41.97 32.59
N VAL A 11 -21.00 -42.60 33.12
CA VAL A 11 -19.71 -41.93 33.36
C VAL A 11 -19.00 -41.58 32.05
N VAL A 12 -19.09 -42.45 31.03
CA VAL A 12 -18.54 -42.17 29.69
C VAL A 12 -19.33 -41.06 28.97
N PHE A 13 -20.65 -41.00 29.16
CA PHE A 13 -21.48 -39.94 28.56
C PHE A 13 -21.28 -38.56 29.22
N VAL A 14 -20.99 -38.52 30.52
CA VAL A 14 -20.63 -37.27 31.24
C VAL A 14 -19.20 -36.83 30.91
N ALA A 15 -18.27 -37.76 30.63
CA ALA A 15 -16.91 -37.43 30.22
C ALA A 15 -16.81 -36.89 28.77
N MET A 16 -17.74 -37.26 27.88
CA MET A 16 -17.81 -36.75 26.50
C MET A 16 -18.51 -35.39 26.36
N GLY A 17 -19.19 -34.90 27.40
CA GLY A 17 -19.92 -33.62 27.38
C GLY A 17 -19.11 -32.39 27.79
N LEU A 18 -17.83 -32.54 28.14
CA LEU A 18 -16.96 -31.47 28.66
C LEU A 18 -15.89 -31.01 27.65
N SER A 19 -16.15 -31.16 26.36
CA SER A 19 -15.44 -30.39 25.34
C SER A 19 -15.96 -28.95 25.37
N LEU A 20 -15.40 -28.16 26.31
CA LEU A 20 -15.46 -26.70 26.25
C LEU A 20 -15.11 -26.29 24.81
N PRO A 21 -15.96 -25.54 24.09
CA PRO A 21 -15.53 -24.92 22.85
C PRO A 21 -14.33 -24.05 23.23
N GLY A 22 -13.14 -24.45 22.79
CA GLY A 22 -11.97 -23.60 22.92
C GLY A 22 -12.34 -22.29 22.24
N ASN A 23 -12.39 -21.20 23.01
CA ASN A 23 -12.44 -19.86 22.44
C ASN A 23 -11.28 -19.82 21.44
N ALA A 24 -11.62 -19.87 20.15
CA ALA A 24 -10.69 -19.55 19.09
C ALA A 24 -10.47 -18.04 19.20
N GLY A 25 -9.69 -17.64 20.23
CA GLY A 25 -9.29 -16.26 20.42
C GLY A 25 -8.65 -15.80 19.12
N ALA A 26 -9.11 -14.66 18.61
CA ALA A 26 -8.67 -14.06 17.37
C ALA A 26 -7.23 -13.53 17.54
N ALA A 27 -6.28 -14.45 17.77
CA ALA A 27 -4.89 -14.16 17.91
C ALA A 27 -4.31 -13.87 16.53
N SER A 28 -4.17 -12.58 16.24
CA SER A 28 -3.53 -12.08 15.03
C SER A 28 -2.02 -12.34 15.09
N ARG A 29 -1.41 -12.62 13.94
CA ARG A 29 0.05 -12.67 13.87
C ARG A 29 0.60 -11.25 13.94
N ILE A 30 1.78 -11.07 14.50
CA ILE A 30 2.44 -9.76 14.55
C ILE A 30 2.51 -9.13 13.15
N LYS A 31 2.84 -9.91 12.11
CA LYS A 31 2.88 -9.40 10.72
C LYS A 31 1.57 -8.79 10.20
N ASP A 32 0.43 -9.22 10.75
CA ASP A 32 -0.87 -8.74 10.28
C ASP A 32 -1.20 -7.38 10.94
N ILE A 33 -0.60 -7.06 12.10
CA ILE A 33 -0.91 -5.88 12.93
C ILE A 33 0.22 -4.85 13.06
N VAL A 34 1.43 -5.18 12.58
CA VAL A 34 2.64 -4.35 12.68
C VAL A 34 3.34 -4.27 11.33
N ASP A 35 3.96 -3.12 11.06
CA ASP A 35 4.93 -2.88 10.00
C ASP A 35 6.31 -2.56 10.60
N PHE A 36 7.40 -2.92 9.93
CA PHE A 36 8.76 -2.56 10.38
C PHE A 36 9.14 -1.17 9.89
N GLU A 37 9.52 -0.28 10.83
CA GLU A 37 9.96 1.07 10.48
C GLU A 37 11.23 1.01 9.63
N GLY A 38 11.26 1.79 8.56
CA GLY A 38 12.36 1.79 7.57
C GLY A 38 12.09 0.93 6.34
N ILE A 39 11.17 -0.03 6.41
CA ILE A 39 10.70 -0.78 5.24
C ILE A 39 9.55 -0.01 4.58
N ARG A 40 9.89 0.85 3.63
CA ARG A 40 8.91 1.68 2.91
C ARG A 40 9.14 1.68 1.41
N GLU A 41 8.06 1.90 0.67
CA GLU A 41 8.16 2.25 -0.74
C GLU A 41 8.78 3.64 -0.89
N ASN A 42 9.55 3.82 -1.96
CA ASN A 42 10.16 5.09 -2.31
C ASN A 42 9.46 5.65 -3.54
N GLN A 43 8.84 6.81 -3.37
CA GLN A 43 8.19 7.50 -4.47
C GLN A 43 9.26 8.12 -5.37
N LEU A 44 9.12 7.83 -6.66
CA LEU A 44 9.97 8.38 -7.69
C LEU A 44 9.15 9.28 -8.61
N VAL A 45 9.77 10.36 -9.06
CA VAL A 45 9.19 11.31 -10.00
C VAL A 45 10.17 11.60 -11.12
N GLY A 46 9.67 11.63 -12.34
CA GLY A 46 10.45 11.95 -13.54
C GLY A 46 9.69 12.95 -14.39
N TYR A 47 10.44 13.77 -15.12
CA TYR A 47 9.93 14.63 -16.16
C TYR A 47 10.40 14.09 -17.51
N GLY A 48 9.45 13.76 -18.39
CA GLY A 48 9.70 13.05 -19.62
C GLY A 48 9.00 13.65 -20.83
N LEU A 49 9.30 13.09 -21.99
CA LEU A 49 8.63 13.39 -23.26
C LEU A 49 8.00 12.12 -23.81
N VAL A 50 6.76 12.24 -24.25
CA VAL A 50 6.04 11.21 -25.01
C VAL A 50 6.00 11.64 -26.46
N VAL A 51 6.30 10.72 -27.37
CA VAL A 51 6.30 10.95 -28.82
C VAL A 51 5.43 9.92 -29.53
N GLY A 52 5.03 10.20 -30.77
CA GLY A 52 4.22 9.28 -31.57
C GLY A 52 2.71 9.42 -31.31
N LEU A 53 2.29 10.54 -30.73
CA LEU A 53 0.89 10.90 -30.55
C LEU A 53 0.24 11.33 -31.88
N ASN A 54 -0.98 10.86 -32.16
CA ASN A 54 -1.65 11.13 -33.43
C ASN A 54 -2.29 12.55 -33.49
N GLY A 55 -1.48 13.59 -33.32
CA GLY A 55 -1.93 14.99 -33.30
C GLY A 55 -2.58 15.42 -31.99
N THR A 56 -2.51 14.61 -30.93
CA THR A 56 -3.14 14.81 -29.62
C THR A 56 -2.16 15.24 -28.53
N GLY A 57 -0.90 15.52 -28.88
CA GLY A 57 0.12 16.04 -27.98
C GLY A 57 -0.06 17.52 -27.66
N ASP A 58 0.92 18.10 -26.97
CA ASP A 58 0.88 19.51 -26.57
C ASP A 58 1.01 20.42 -27.79
N SER A 59 0.34 21.57 -27.74
CA SER A 59 0.56 22.63 -28.73
C SER A 59 1.88 23.33 -28.43
N LEU A 60 2.90 23.13 -29.26
CA LEU A 60 4.24 23.74 -29.06
C LEU A 60 4.25 25.28 -29.20
N SER A 61 3.18 25.85 -29.76
CA SER A 61 2.99 27.31 -29.85
C SER A 61 2.64 27.96 -28.50
N THR A 62 2.01 27.20 -27.61
CA THR A 62 1.53 27.62 -26.27
C THR A 62 2.29 26.94 -25.13
N GLY A 63 2.77 25.70 -25.36
CA GLY A 63 3.52 24.87 -24.44
C GLY A 63 5.02 25.16 -24.45
N HIS A 64 5.42 26.30 -23.87
CA HIS A 64 6.82 26.74 -23.78
C HIS A 64 7.77 25.65 -23.23
N PHE A 65 7.34 24.92 -22.19
CA PHE A 65 8.16 23.87 -21.57
C PHE A 65 8.36 22.64 -22.46
N THR A 66 7.33 22.18 -23.19
CA THR A 66 7.41 21.01 -24.08
C THR A 66 8.39 21.31 -25.23
N LYS A 67 8.31 22.52 -25.79
CA LYS A 67 9.24 22.98 -26.83
C LYS A 67 10.68 23.03 -26.33
N GLU A 68 10.94 23.69 -25.19
CA GLU A 68 12.29 23.78 -24.61
C GLU A 68 12.87 22.42 -24.24
N SER A 69 12.02 21.51 -23.76
CA SER A 69 12.42 20.14 -23.39
C SER A 69 12.80 19.31 -24.60
N LEU A 70 12.01 19.40 -25.67
CA LEU A 70 12.29 18.75 -26.94
C LEU A 70 13.59 19.29 -27.57
N GLN A 71 13.77 20.61 -27.58
CA GLN A 71 15.00 21.24 -28.05
C GLN A 71 16.21 20.79 -27.24
N SER A 72 16.11 20.80 -25.91
CA SER A 72 17.19 20.36 -25.00
C SER A 72 17.56 18.89 -25.23
N MET A 73 16.57 18.02 -25.44
CA MET A 73 16.79 16.62 -25.76
C MET A 73 17.48 16.44 -27.12
N LEU A 74 16.99 17.10 -28.16
CA LEU A 74 17.57 17.03 -29.51
C LEU A 74 19.01 17.56 -29.53
N ASN A 75 19.27 18.67 -28.83
CA ASN A 75 20.61 19.24 -28.67
C ASN A 75 21.57 18.24 -27.97
N ARG A 76 21.10 17.54 -26.92
CA ARG A 76 21.89 16.48 -26.25
C ARG A 76 22.20 15.29 -27.17
N LEU A 77 21.36 15.04 -28.17
CA LEU A 77 21.57 14.01 -29.20
C LEU A 77 22.38 14.54 -30.40
N GLY A 78 22.89 15.77 -30.34
CA GLY A 78 23.72 16.37 -31.39
C GLY A 78 22.92 16.97 -32.56
N VAL A 79 21.60 17.08 -32.44
CA VAL A 79 20.74 17.71 -33.45
C VAL A 79 20.59 19.19 -33.11
N GLN A 80 21.15 20.08 -33.94
CA GLN A 80 20.99 21.52 -33.79
C GLN A 80 19.59 21.92 -34.27
N THR A 81 18.72 22.27 -33.32
CA THR A 81 17.38 22.77 -33.63
C THR A 81 17.39 24.28 -33.78
N THR A 82 16.86 24.80 -34.89
CA THR A 82 16.50 26.22 -35.01
C THR A 82 15.09 26.46 -34.47
N ASP A 83 14.82 27.65 -33.92
CA ASP A 83 13.48 27.99 -33.38
C ASP A 83 12.37 27.95 -34.43
N SER A 84 12.72 28.06 -35.71
CA SER A 84 11.84 27.89 -36.86
C SER A 84 11.62 26.40 -37.16
N GLY A 85 10.37 25.94 -37.11
CA GLY A 85 9.95 24.62 -37.63
C GLY A 85 9.59 23.56 -36.60
N LEU A 86 9.62 23.88 -35.30
CA LEU A 86 9.12 23.00 -34.23
C LEU A 86 7.66 23.35 -33.91
N ASP A 87 6.75 22.94 -34.79
CA ASP A 87 5.30 23.01 -34.57
C ASP A 87 4.73 21.60 -34.78
N SER A 88 4.31 20.95 -33.69
CA SER A 88 3.86 19.58 -33.73
C SER A 88 3.06 19.20 -32.50
N ASN A 89 1.86 18.68 -32.71
CA ASN A 89 1.04 18.08 -31.66
C ASN A 89 1.31 16.56 -31.57
N ASN A 90 2.51 16.10 -31.91
CA ASN A 90 2.91 14.68 -31.86
C ASN A 90 3.78 14.37 -30.62
N VAL A 91 4.01 15.38 -29.79
CA VAL A 91 4.86 15.31 -28.60
C VAL A 91 4.10 15.89 -27.42
N ALA A 92 4.19 15.27 -26.26
CA ALA A 92 3.68 15.81 -25.01
C ALA A 92 4.74 15.76 -23.92
N ALA A 93 4.85 16.80 -23.11
CA ALA A 93 5.60 16.74 -21.87
C ALA A 93 4.75 16.07 -20.81
N VAL A 94 5.39 15.16 -20.06
CA VAL A 94 4.70 14.30 -19.11
C VAL A 94 5.43 14.25 -17.78
N MET A 95 4.63 14.07 -16.73
CA MET A 95 5.13 13.62 -15.44
C MET A 95 5.03 12.11 -15.38
N VAL A 96 6.13 11.49 -14.97
CA VAL A 96 6.20 10.05 -14.72
C VAL A 96 6.31 9.86 -13.22
N THR A 97 5.46 9.01 -12.66
CA THR A 97 5.49 8.65 -11.24
C THR A 97 5.58 7.15 -11.07
N SER A 98 6.25 6.72 -10.01
CA SER A 98 6.43 5.31 -9.68
C SER A 98 6.59 5.13 -8.19
N ASN A 99 6.11 4.00 -7.67
CA ASN A 99 6.45 3.56 -6.32
C ASN A 99 7.48 2.44 -6.46
N MET A 100 8.71 2.70 -6.03
CA MET A 100 9.75 1.68 -5.98
C MET A 100 9.58 0.88 -4.69
N PRO A 101 9.37 -0.45 -4.77
CA PRO A 101 9.20 -1.25 -3.58
C PRO A 101 10.48 -1.25 -2.73
N PRO A 102 10.36 -1.47 -1.40
CA PRO A 102 11.53 -1.65 -0.56
C PRO A 102 12.35 -2.85 -1.07
N PHE A 103 13.68 -2.77 -0.93
CA PHE A 103 14.62 -3.81 -1.40
C PHE A 103 14.62 -4.08 -2.91
N ALA A 104 14.08 -3.17 -3.71
CA ALA A 104 14.22 -3.26 -5.16
C ALA A 104 15.70 -3.26 -5.54
N ARG A 105 16.14 -4.32 -6.20
CA ARG A 105 17.54 -4.48 -6.63
C ARG A 105 17.78 -3.87 -7.99
N GLN A 106 19.02 -3.52 -8.29
CA GLN A 106 19.41 -3.06 -9.61
C GLN A 106 18.99 -4.07 -10.69
N GLY A 107 18.43 -3.57 -11.80
CA GLY A 107 17.88 -4.38 -12.89
C GLY A 107 16.44 -4.85 -12.69
N SER A 108 15.86 -4.64 -11.49
CA SER A 108 14.44 -4.92 -11.24
C SER A 108 13.56 -3.98 -12.05
N ARG A 109 12.41 -4.48 -12.51
CA ARG A 109 11.43 -3.66 -13.22
C ARG A 109 10.32 -3.21 -12.27
N ILE A 110 9.87 -1.97 -12.46
CA ILE A 110 8.76 -1.37 -11.72
C ILE A 110 7.76 -0.73 -12.68
N ASP A 111 6.51 -0.69 -12.26
CA ASP A 111 5.43 -0.06 -13.01
C ASP A 111 5.51 1.46 -12.90
N VAL A 112 5.23 2.15 -14.00
CA VAL A 112 5.17 3.62 -14.00
C VAL A 112 3.81 4.11 -14.48
N THR A 113 3.39 5.22 -13.91
CA THR A 113 2.23 6.00 -14.35
C THR A 113 2.74 7.25 -15.04
N VAL A 114 2.16 7.57 -16.18
CA VAL A 114 2.53 8.71 -17.02
C VAL A 114 1.31 9.60 -17.16
N SER A 115 1.46 10.88 -16.87
CA SER A 115 0.38 11.86 -16.97
C SER A 115 0.85 13.07 -17.78
N ALA A 116 -0.01 13.54 -18.68
CA ALA A 116 0.26 14.77 -19.41
C ALA A 116 0.44 15.95 -18.44
N LEU A 117 1.48 16.75 -18.66
CA LEU A 117 1.73 17.98 -17.90
C LEU A 117 1.14 19.21 -18.61
N GLY A 118 1.07 19.17 -19.95
CA GLY A 118 0.58 20.26 -20.77
C GLY A 118 -0.89 20.14 -21.19
N ASP A 119 -1.16 20.62 -22.40
CA ASP A 119 -2.49 20.71 -23.01
C ASP A 119 -2.81 19.54 -23.97
N SER A 120 -2.03 18.47 -23.94
CA SER A 120 -2.30 17.24 -24.68
C SER A 120 -3.71 16.69 -24.43
N ASP A 121 -4.45 16.45 -25.51
CA ASP A 121 -5.79 15.84 -25.50
C ASP A 121 -5.76 14.35 -25.15
N SER A 122 -4.70 13.64 -25.56
CA SER A 122 -4.56 12.21 -25.31
C SER A 122 -3.12 11.72 -25.46
N LEU A 123 -2.76 10.79 -24.58
CA LEU A 123 -1.50 10.05 -24.65
C LEU A 123 -1.60 8.73 -25.44
N LEU A 124 -2.74 8.45 -26.08
CA LEU A 124 -3.01 7.20 -26.77
C LEU A 124 -2.02 7.00 -27.93
N GLY A 125 -1.41 5.81 -27.99
CA GLY A 125 -0.44 5.45 -29.03
C GLY A 125 0.96 6.04 -28.81
N GLY A 126 1.14 6.84 -27.76
CA GLY A 126 2.42 7.45 -27.44
C GLY A 126 3.46 6.45 -26.92
N THR A 127 4.72 6.83 -27.06
CA THR A 127 5.87 6.17 -26.46
C THR A 127 6.63 7.14 -25.57
N LEU A 128 6.79 6.79 -24.30
CA LEU A 128 7.64 7.51 -23.35
C LEU A 128 9.11 7.31 -23.73
N LEU A 129 9.81 8.42 -23.94
CA LEU A 129 11.26 8.43 -24.11
C LEU A 129 11.98 8.20 -22.78
N VAL A 130 13.25 7.80 -22.86
CA VAL A 130 14.10 7.53 -21.69
C VAL A 130 14.01 8.69 -20.69
N THR A 131 13.40 8.41 -19.55
CA THR A 131 13.08 9.40 -18.52
C THR A 131 13.73 8.98 -17.19
N PRO A 132 14.68 9.77 -16.65
CA PRO A 132 15.24 9.49 -15.33
C PRO A 132 14.17 9.75 -14.25
N MET A 133 14.11 8.85 -13.28
CA MET A 133 13.17 8.88 -12.15
C MET A 133 13.94 9.20 -10.87
N LEU A 134 13.66 10.39 -10.32
CA LEU A 134 14.34 10.96 -9.17
C LEU A 134 13.62 10.59 -7.87
N GLY A 135 14.39 10.32 -6.83
CA GLY A 135 13.90 10.22 -5.46
C GLY A 135 13.73 11.59 -4.80
N ALA A 136 13.28 11.59 -3.54
CA ALA A 136 13.12 12.81 -2.74
C ALA A 136 14.45 13.54 -2.43
N ASP A 137 15.58 12.84 -2.57
CA ASP A 137 16.94 13.36 -2.44
C ASP A 137 17.46 14.03 -3.72
N GLY A 138 16.68 14.01 -4.81
CA GLY A 138 17.05 14.58 -6.10
C GLY A 138 17.94 13.68 -6.95
N GLU A 139 18.14 12.44 -6.53
CA GLU A 139 19.05 11.53 -7.21
C GLU A 139 18.29 10.46 -8.04
N VAL A 140 18.89 9.95 -9.11
CA VAL A 140 18.22 9.00 -10.02
C VAL A 140 18.27 7.56 -9.48
N TYR A 141 17.09 6.97 -9.25
CA TYR A 141 16.96 5.59 -8.77
C TYR A 141 16.49 4.61 -9.85
N ALA A 142 15.74 5.10 -10.83
CA ALA A 142 15.25 4.27 -11.93
C ALA A 142 15.21 5.06 -13.24
N VAL A 143 15.11 4.34 -14.35
CA VAL A 143 14.94 4.91 -15.69
C VAL A 143 13.70 4.31 -16.32
N ALA A 144 12.76 5.15 -16.72
CA ALA A 144 11.49 4.76 -17.33
C ALA A 144 11.52 4.94 -18.86
N GLN A 145 10.97 3.98 -19.59
CA GLN A 145 10.78 4.06 -21.04
C GLN A 145 9.71 3.04 -21.48
N GLY A 146 8.94 3.35 -22.51
CA GLY A 146 8.11 2.34 -23.16
C GLY A 146 6.85 2.87 -23.83
N GLN A 147 6.11 1.97 -24.45
CA GLN A 147 4.81 2.28 -25.05
C GLN A 147 3.76 2.49 -23.95
N LEU A 148 2.89 3.46 -24.16
CA LEU A 148 1.85 3.83 -23.21
C LEU A 148 0.61 2.97 -23.38
N ALA A 149 0.09 2.45 -22.27
CA ALA A 149 -1.26 1.88 -22.20
C ALA A 149 -2.21 2.90 -21.56
N VAL A 150 -3.13 3.45 -22.36
CA VAL A 150 -4.13 4.43 -21.91
C VAL A 150 -5.45 3.71 -21.65
N GLY A 151 -6.03 3.92 -20.46
CA GLY A 151 -7.29 3.30 -20.05
C GLY A 151 -8.55 4.09 -20.43
N GLY A 152 -8.38 5.31 -20.97
CA GLY A 152 -9.47 6.19 -21.39
C GLY A 152 -9.44 6.53 -22.88
N PHE A 153 -10.58 6.95 -23.40
CA PHE A 153 -10.70 7.46 -24.76
C PHE A 153 -11.76 8.56 -24.82
N ALA A 154 -11.57 9.50 -25.76
CA ALA A 154 -12.54 10.50 -26.13
C ALA A 154 -12.96 10.26 -27.59
N ALA A 155 -14.26 10.23 -27.84
CA ALA A 155 -14.82 10.12 -29.18
C ALA A 155 -15.82 11.25 -29.40
N GLN A 156 -15.66 12.00 -30.49
CA GLN A 156 -16.52 13.12 -30.85
C GLN A 156 -17.34 12.78 -32.09
N GLY A 157 -18.66 12.82 -31.96
CA GLY A 157 -19.61 12.79 -33.06
C GLY A 157 -20.15 14.18 -33.39
N ALA A 158 -21.02 14.27 -34.40
CA ALA A 158 -21.61 15.54 -34.85
C ALA A 158 -22.54 16.20 -33.81
N ALA A 159 -23.06 15.44 -32.84
CA ALA A 159 -24.00 15.93 -31.83
C ALA A 159 -23.63 15.52 -30.39
N GLU A 160 -22.62 14.68 -30.20
CA GLU A 160 -22.29 14.12 -28.88
C GLU A 160 -20.80 13.83 -28.76
N THR A 161 -20.21 14.22 -27.64
CA THR A 161 -18.84 13.87 -27.27
C THR A 161 -18.91 12.88 -26.11
N VAL A 162 -18.35 11.69 -26.29
CA VAL A 162 -18.28 10.66 -25.25
C VAL A 162 -16.83 10.57 -24.77
N VAL A 163 -16.61 10.89 -23.49
CA VAL A 163 -15.32 10.69 -22.82
C VAL A 163 -15.50 9.62 -21.76
N LYS A 164 -14.72 8.54 -21.86
CA LYS A 164 -14.70 7.47 -20.86
C LYS A 164 -13.29 7.30 -20.32
N GLY A 165 -13.13 7.38 -19.00
CA GLY A 165 -11.82 7.34 -18.35
C GLY A 165 -11.03 8.63 -18.53
N VAL A 166 -9.70 8.55 -18.39
CA VAL A 166 -8.79 9.70 -18.48
C VAL A 166 -7.82 9.48 -19.65
N PRO A 167 -8.04 10.10 -20.83
CA PRO A 167 -7.21 9.88 -22.02
C PRO A 167 -5.79 10.48 -21.91
N THR A 168 -5.58 11.37 -20.92
CA THR A 168 -4.31 12.05 -20.63
C THR A 168 -3.46 11.33 -19.57
N SER A 169 -3.89 10.16 -19.11
CA SER A 169 -3.17 9.32 -18.17
C SER A 169 -2.94 7.93 -18.75
N ALA A 170 -1.71 7.45 -18.62
CA ALA A 170 -1.26 6.16 -19.12
C ALA A 170 -0.49 5.39 -18.06
N ARG A 171 -0.38 4.08 -18.24
CA ARG A 171 0.48 3.20 -17.45
C ARG A 171 1.44 2.46 -18.37
N ILE A 172 2.65 2.21 -17.88
CA ILE A 172 3.58 1.27 -18.49
C ILE A 172 3.91 0.22 -17.44
N ALA A 173 3.39 -1.00 -17.64
CA ALA A 173 3.70 -2.12 -16.76
C ALA A 173 5.18 -2.51 -16.94
N ASN A 174 5.92 -2.65 -15.84
CA ASN A 174 7.35 -2.96 -15.83
C ASN A 174 8.19 -2.01 -16.71
N GLY A 175 7.74 -0.75 -16.81
CA GLY A 175 8.26 0.26 -17.71
C GLY A 175 9.49 1.01 -17.22
N ALA A 176 9.83 0.89 -15.93
CA ALA A 176 11.09 1.42 -15.40
C ALA A 176 12.02 0.33 -14.92
N ILE A 177 13.32 0.56 -15.07
CA ILE A 177 14.40 -0.31 -14.58
C ILE A 177 15.10 0.43 -13.43
N VAL A 178 15.28 -0.26 -12.31
CA VAL A 178 16.00 0.26 -11.15
C VAL A 178 17.49 0.29 -11.47
N GLU A 179 18.09 1.48 -11.41
CA GLU A 179 19.52 1.71 -11.64
C GLU A 179 20.31 1.79 -10.34
N ARG A 180 19.65 2.21 -9.25
CA ARG A 180 20.28 2.34 -7.95
C ARG A 180 19.39 1.81 -6.84
N GLU A 181 19.99 1.05 -5.94
CA GLU A 181 19.34 0.52 -4.76
C GLU A 181 19.29 1.57 -3.65
N VAL A 182 18.23 1.55 -2.85
CA VAL A 182 18.21 2.32 -1.59
C VAL A 182 19.00 1.52 -0.57
N ALA A 183 20.11 2.07 -0.09
CA ALA A 183 20.94 1.46 0.93
C ALA A 183 20.13 1.29 2.22
N PHE A 184 19.58 0.09 2.42
CA PHE A 184 18.90 -0.30 3.65
C PHE A 184 19.35 -1.71 4.01
N GLU A 185 20.41 -1.80 4.80
CA GLU A 185 20.96 -3.05 5.28
C GLU A 185 20.24 -3.44 6.58
N ILE A 186 19.19 -4.26 6.46
CA ILE A 186 18.54 -4.87 7.64
C ILE A 186 19.56 -5.66 8.47
N GLY A 187 20.57 -6.24 7.81
CA GLY A 187 21.54 -7.13 8.43
C GLY A 187 22.34 -6.51 9.57
N ASP A 188 22.61 -5.21 9.52
CA ASP A 188 23.53 -4.52 10.43
C ASP A 188 22.79 -3.65 11.47
N MET A 189 21.48 -3.83 11.61
CA MET A 189 20.68 -3.06 12.56
C MET A 189 20.85 -3.56 14.00
N ASP A 190 21.28 -2.66 14.90
CA ASP A 190 21.26 -2.93 16.34
C ASP A 190 19.86 -2.82 16.94
N VAL A 191 18.99 -1.99 16.33
CA VAL A 191 17.65 -1.70 16.82
C VAL A 191 16.67 -1.70 15.65
N VAL A 192 15.61 -2.50 15.78
CA VAL A 192 14.48 -2.52 14.86
C VAL A 192 13.27 -1.93 15.57
N LYS A 193 12.50 -1.10 14.88
CA LYS A 193 11.25 -0.57 15.41
C LYS A 193 10.06 -1.21 14.71
N LEU A 194 9.13 -1.70 15.51
CA LEU A 194 7.88 -2.31 15.11
C LEU A 194 6.77 -1.26 15.27
N SER A 195 6.16 -0.83 14.18
CA SER A 195 5.07 0.14 14.16
C SER A 195 3.72 -0.55 14.04
N LEU A 196 2.86 -0.43 15.06
CA LEU A 196 1.51 -0.96 15.06
C LEU A 196 0.63 -0.19 14.07
N LYS A 197 -0.14 -0.93 13.26
CA LYS A 197 -1.13 -0.37 12.32
C LYS A 197 -2.26 0.36 13.05
N ASN A 198 -2.65 -0.15 14.21
CA ASN A 198 -3.62 0.45 15.11
C ASN A 198 -2.93 0.78 16.44
N PRO A 199 -2.65 2.06 16.75
CA PRO A 199 -1.98 2.44 17.99
C PRO A 199 -2.79 2.05 19.23
N ASP A 200 -2.18 1.30 20.14
CA ASP A 200 -2.77 0.87 21.41
C ASP A 200 -1.70 0.39 22.42
N PHE A 201 -1.77 0.88 23.66
CA PHE A 201 -0.79 0.55 24.71
C PHE A 201 -0.85 -0.92 25.14
N THR A 202 -2.05 -1.49 25.22
CA THR A 202 -2.23 -2.89 25.67
C THR A 202 -1.60 -3.84 24.65
N THR A 203 -1.84 -3.60 23.37
CA THR A 203 -1.34 -4.35 22.22
C THR A 203 0.17 -4.21 22.12
N ALA A 204 0.71 -2.99 22.18
CA ALA A 204 2.16 -2.77 22.17
C ALA A 204 2.87 -3.51 23.31
N ARG A 205 2.30 -3.48 24.52
CA ARG A 205 2.81 -4.24 25.67
C ARG A 205 2.75 -5.74 25.42
N ARG A 206 1.62 -6.29 24.96
CA ARG A 206 1.46 -7.73 24.67
C ARG A 206 2.44 -8.21 23.59
N ILE A 207 2.67 -7.39 22.55
CA ILE A 207 3.69 -7.64 21.52
C ILE A 207 5.07 -7.75 22.15
N SER A 208 5.48 -6.76 22.95
CA SER A 208 6.80 -6.80 23.60
C SER A 208 6.98 -8.03 24.51
N GLN A 209 5.92 -8.44 25.23
CA GLN A 209 5.94 -9.62 26.09
C GLN A 209 6.07 -10.91 25.29
N ALA A 210 5.35 -11.04 24.18
CA ALA A 210 5.44 -12.21 23.30
C ALA A 210 6.85 -12.34 22.69
N ILE A 211 7.44 -11.23 22.23
CA ILE A 211 8.80 -11.21 21.68
C ILE A 211 9.82 -11.59 22.76
N ASN A 212 9.73 -10.98 23.95
CA ASN A 212 10.65 -11.28 25.05
C ASN A 212 10.54 -12.74 25.53
N ALA A 213 9.33 -13.29 25.56
CA ALA A 213 9.11 -14.69 25.92
C ALA A 213 9.72 -15.64 24.89
N PHE A 214 9.62 -15.32 23.60
CA PHE A 214 10.25 -16.10 22.52
C PHE A 214 11.78 -16.04 22.57
N LEU A 215 12.34 -14.84 22.75
CA LEU A 215 13.79 -14.63 22.76
C LEU A 215 14.47 -15.01 24.10
N GLY A 216 13.68 -15.23 25.16
CA GLY A 216 14.21 -15.49 26.50
C GLY A 216 14.99 -14.33 27.12
N THR A 217 14.87 -13.11 26.57
CA THR A 217 15.60 -11.91 26.98
C THR A 217 14.71 -10.68 26.91
N LEU A 218 15.07 -9.60 27.60
CA LEU A 218 14.34 -8.31 27.57
C LEU A 218 14.77 -7.45 26.37
N ALA A 219 14.61 -7.98 25.17
CA ALA A 219 15.03 -7.36 23.90
C ALA A 219 14.00 -6.35 23.34
N ALA A 220 12.71 -6.57 23.57
CA ALA A 220 11.61 -5.74 23.08
C ALA A 220 11.00 -4.88 24.19
N ARG A 221 10.78 -3.59 23.91
CA ARG A 221 10.13 -2.63 24.83
C ARG A 221 9.20 -1.68 24.06
N PRO A 222 7.95 -1.47 24.51
CA PRO A 222 7.08 -0.46 23.93
C PRO A 222 7.61 0.93 24.28
N SER A 223 7.84 1.80 23.29
CA SER A 223 8.23 3.20 23.53
C SER A 223 7.03 4.12 23.62
N ASP A 224 5.97 3.82 22.87
CA ASP A 224 4.75 4.59 22.74
C ASP A 224 3.60 3.65 22.27
N PRO A 225 2.33 4.08 22.15
CA PRO A 225 1.23 3.17 21.80
C PRO A 225 1.32 2.66 20.35
N LYS A 226 2.14 3.27 19.50
CA LYS A 226 2.34 2.86 18.11
C LYS A 226 3.64 2.08 17.92
N THR A 227 4.65 2.23 18.77
CA THR A 227 5.99 1.72 18.49
C THR A 227 6.50 0.78 19.57
N VAL A 228 7.01 -0.38 19.15
CA VAL A 228 7.79 -1.31 19.97
C VAL A 228 9.22 -1.35 19.45
N GLN A 229 10.19 -1.00 20.30
CA GLN A 229 11.60 -1.08 19.98
C GLN A 229 12.13 -2.47 20.30
N LEU A 230 12.80 -3.10 19.35
CA LEU A 230 13.43 -4.41 19.45
C LEU A 230 14.95 -4.24 19.28
N HIS A 231 15.70 -4.45 20.36
CA HIS A 231 17.15 -4.58 20.29
C HIS A 231 17.50 -5.96 19.76
N VAL A 232 18.34 -6.03 18.72
CA VAL A 232 18.76 -7.30 18.14
C VAL A 232 19.70 -8.01 19.12
N PRO A 233 19.36 -9.21 19.62
CA PRO A 233 20.26 -9.96 20.50
C PRO A 233 21.52 -10.40 19.75
N ASP A 234 22.63 -10.57 20.47
CA ASP A 234 23.93 -10.98 19.91
C ASP A 234 23.84 -12.23 19.03
N THR A 235 22.97 -13.18 19.37
CA THR A 235 22.69 -14.41 18.59
C THR A 235 22.17 -14.13 17.17
N TYR A 236 21.55 -12.98 16.95
CA TYR A 236 20.90 -12.59 15.69
C TYR A 236 21.61 -11.44 14.96
N ARG A 237 22.76 -10.94 15.44
CA ARG A 237 23.48 -9.79 14.84
C ARG A 237 23.81 -9.93 13.35
N ASN A 238 24.02 -11.14 12.84
CA ASN A 238 24.24 -11.40 11.40
C ASN A 238 23.05 -12.11 10.74
N ASN A 239 21.91 -12.16 11.43
CA ASN A 239 20.74 -12.92 11.02
C ASN A 239 19.43 -12.21 11.41
N VAL A 240 19.43 -10.89 11.30
CA VAL A 240 18.28 -10.04 11.64
C VAL A 240 17.05 -10.45 10.83
N VAL A 241 17.23 -10.86 9.57
CA VAL A 241 16.11 -11.34 8.73
C VAL A 241 15.39 -12.53 9.35
N ASN A 242 16.11 -13.52 9.92
CA ASN A 242 15.46 -14.62 10.62
C ASN A 242 14.79 -14.17 11.91
N LEU A 243 15.41 -13.24 12.67
CA LEU A 243 14.76 -12.66 13.85
C LEU A 243 13.41 -12.02 13.50
N LEU A 244 13.36 -11.22 12.43
CA LEU A 244 12.13 -10.58 11.99
C LEU A 244 11.09 -11.62 11.54
N THR A 245 11.53 -12.64 10.81
CA THR A 245 10.64 -13.73 10.35
C THR A 245 10.07 -14.53 11.53
N ASP A 246 10.88 -14.81 12.55
CA ASP A 246 10.44 -15.50 13.77
C ASP A 246 9.44 -14.64 14.55
N VAL A 247 9.75 -13.34 14.72
CA VAL A 247 8.88 -12.38 15.40
C VAL A 247 7.55 -12.20 14.67
N GLU A 248 7.55 -12.12 13.34
CA GLU A 248 6.34 -11.99 12.52
C GLU A 248 5.32 -13.13 12.73
N GLN A 249 5.81 -14.33 13.07
CA GLN A 249 4.98 -15.52 13.28
C GLN A 249 4.33 -15.56 14.66
N LEU A 250 4.83 -14.79 15.63
CA LEU A 250 4.26 -14.73 16.96
C LEU A 250 2.81 -14.25 16.91
N ARG A 251 1.97 -14.86 17.74
CA ARG A 251 0.54 -14.54 17.83
C ARG A 251 0.28 -13.70 19.06
N VAL A 252 -0.46 -12.62 18.87
CA VAL A 252 -0.86 -11.69 19.92
C VAL A 252 -2.32 -11.33 19.72
N GLU A 253 -3.07 -11.28 20.81
CA GLU A 253 -4.44 -10.79 20.82
C GLU A 253 -4.44 -9.25 20.89
N PRO A 254 -4.83 -8.55 19.82
CA PRO A 254 -4.88 -7.10 19.82
C PRO A 254 -6.03 -6.61 20.70
N ASP A 255 -5.82 -5.51 21.39
CA ASP A 255 -6.89 -4.79 22.10
C ASP A 255 -7.54 -3.81 21.11
N GLN A 256 -8.65 -4.23 20.50
CA GLN A 256 -9.36 -3.44 19.51
C GLN A 256 -10.46 -2.60 20.18
N MET A 257 -10.39 -1.27 20.00
CA MET A 257 -11.47 -0.37 20.40
C MET A 257 -12.77 -0.73 19.66
N ALA A 258 -13.88 -0.69 20.38
CA ALA A 258 -15.22 -0.83 19.80
C ALA A 258 -15.48 0.27 18.75
N ARG A 259 -15.88 -0.11 17.52
CA ARG A 259 -16.20 0.82 16.44
C ARG A 259 -17.47 0.42 15.70
N VAL A 260 -18.25 1.40 15.29
CA VAL A 260 -19.44 1.24 14.44
C VAL A 260 -19.22 2.05 13.16
N LEU A 261 -19.33 1.41 12.01
CA LEU A 261 -19.28 2.06 10.70
C LEU A 261 -20.68 2.07 10.10
N ILE A 262 -21.09 3.21 9.55
CA ILE A 262 -22.39 3.40 8.91
C ILE A 262 -22.13 3.92 7.50
N ASP A 263 -22.63 3.21 6.50
CA ASP A 263 -22.69 3.68 5.12
C ASP A 263 -24.08 4.27 4.88
N GLU A 264 -24.15 5.60 4.76
CA GLU A 264 -25.40 6.34 4.56
C GLU A 264 -26.03 6.09 3.19
N GLN A 265 -25.25 5.71 2.17
CA GLN A 265 -25.74 5.48 0.81
C GLN A 265 -26.34 4.08 0.66
N SER A 266 -25.71 3.06 1.28
CA SER A 266 -26.21 1.68 1.25
C SER A 266 -27.11 1.32 2.43
N GLY A 267 -27.11 2.12 3.51
CA GLY A 267 -27.78 1.81 4.76
C GLY A 267 -27.09 0.71 5.57
N THR A 268 -25.86 0.33 5.23
CA THR A 268 -25.13 -0.77 5.88
C THR A 268 -24.50 -0.30 7.19
N ILE A 269 -24.78 -1.01 8.29
CA ILE A 269 -24.17 -0.77 9.61
C ILE A 269 -23.29 -1.97 9.98
N VAL A 270 -22.00 -1.73 10.20
CA VAL A 270 -21.04 -2.73 10.67
C VAL A 270 -20.63 -2.40 12.10
N MET A 271 -20.87 -3.34 13.02
CA MET A 271 -20.52 -3.21 14.44
C MET A 271 -19.37 -4.13 14.80
N GLY A 272 -18.34 -3.58 15.44
CA GLY A 272 -17.23 -4.37 15.99
C GLY A 272 -17.65 -5.20 17.21
N GLU A 273 -16.92 -6.28 17.48
CA GLU A 273 -17.18 -7.27 18.54
C GLU A 273 -17.37 -6.64 19.93
N ASN A 274 -16.62 -5.58 20.24
CA ASN A 274 -16.62 -4.92 21.54
C ASN A 274 -17.69 -3.81 21.69
N VAL A 275 -18.57 -3.60 20.70
CA VAL A 275 -19.60 -2.56 20.75
C VAL A 275 -20.73 -2.99 21.68
N ARG A 276 -20.93 -2.23 22.77
CA ARG A 276 -22.09 -2.36 23.66
C ARG A 276 -23.05 -1.21 23.40
N ILE A 277 -24.30 -1.52 23.07
CA ILE A 277 -25.37 -0.54 22.86
C ILE A 277 -26.28 -0.57 24.08
N SER A 278 -26.32 0.52 24.84
CA SER A 278 -27.30 0.70 25.92
C SER A 278 -28.70 0.85 25.33
N THR A 279 -29.72 0.46 26.08
CA THR A 279 -31.13 0.60 25.65
C THR A 279 -31.45 2.05 25.30
N VAL A 280 -31.75 2.29 24.03
CA VAL A 280 -32.13 3.60 23.48
C VAL A 280 -33.43 3.42 22.69
N ALA A 281 -34.35 4.37 22.84
CA ALA A 281 -35.57 4.45 22.04
C ALA A 281 -35.41 5.59 21.02
N ILE A 282 -35.50 5.26 19.73
CA ILE A 282 -35.45 6.22 18.63
C ILE A 282 -36.84 6.22 17.96
N ALA A 283 -37.45 7.40 17.83
CA ALA A 283 -38.69 7.59 17.09
C ALA A 283 -38.41 8.49 15.88
N GLN A 284 -38.44 7.91 14.68
CA GLN A 284 -38.34 8.65 13.42
C GLN A 284 -39.45 8.20 12.47
N GLY A 285 -40.45 9.06 12.27
CA GLY A 285 -41.60 8.79 11.40
C GLY A 285 -42.39 7.54 11.84
N SER A 286 -42.56 6.58 10.92
CA SER A 286 -43.31 5.34 11.15
C SER A 286 -42.46 4.16 11.68
N LEU A 287 -41.16 4.32 11.93
CA LEU A 287 -40.32 3.27 12.52
C LEU A 287 -40.04 3.52 14.01
N THR A 288 -40.48 2.59 14.86
CA THR A 288 -40.05 2.47 16.25
C THR A 288 -39.10 1.28 16.37
N ILE A 289 -37.81 1.52 16.57
CA ILE A 289 -36.83 0.45 16.84
C ILE A 289 -36.59 0.39 18.34
N ARG A 290 -36.82 -0.79 18.93
CA ARG A 290 -36.62 -1.06 20.36
C ARG A 290 -35.57 -2.15 20.51
N ILE A 291 -34.38 -1.79 20.99
CA ILE A 291 -33.32 -2.74 21.28
C ILE A 291 -33.42 -3.10 22.76
N THR A 292 -33.67 -4.38 23.05
CA THR A 292 -33.81 -4.89 24.41
C THR A 292 -32.60 -5.78 24.72
N GLU A 293 -31.89 -5.48 25.79
CA GLU A 293 -30.75 -6.28 26.25
C GLU A 293 -31.27 -7.61 26.83
N THR A 294 -30.68 -8.74 26.41
CA THR A 294 -30.97 -10.03 27.03
C THR A 294 -29.82 -10.34 27.99
N GLN A 295 -30.10 -10.46 29.29
CA GLN A 295 -29.09 -10.84 30.29
C GLN A 295 -28.62 -12.28 30.01
N GLN A 296 -27.33 -12.45 29.77
CA GLN A 296 -26.61 -13.71 29.95
C GLN A 296 -25.58 -13.55 31.07
#